data_AF-A0A916G5F2-F1
#
_entry.id   AF-A0A916G5F2-F1
#
_cell.length_a   1.000
_cell.length_b   1.000
_cell.length_c   1.000
_cell.angle_alpha   90.00
_cell.angle_beta   90.00
_cell.angle_gamma   90.00
#
_symmetry.space_group_name_H-M   'P 1'
#
loop_
_entity.id
_entity.type
_entity.pdbx_description
1 polymer ?
#
loop_
_entity_poly.entity_id
_entity_poly.type
_entity_poly.pdbx_seq_one_letter_code
_entity_poly.pdbx_strand_id
1 'polypeptide(L)'
;MAAIVKIFSILFLIFSVPVMAEPTVSPSVEDNIREMDKDRNGLVTVSEVRVYLESMHGKGYEKDILDKMEASSGASCGTTFAKSFY
;
A
#
# COMPACT_ATOMS: atom_id res chain seq x y z
N MET A 1 51.32 -7.19 5.95
CA MET A 1 50.47 -6.00 6.21
C MET A 1 50.01 -5.32 4.92
N ALA A 2 50.85 -5.14 3.90
CA ALA A 2 50.49 -4.48 2.63
C ALA A 2 49.37 -5.17 1.80
N ALA A 3 49.21 -6.51 1.88
CA ALA A 3 48.20 -7.25 1.12
C ALA A 3 46.77 -7.04 1.65
N ILE A 4 46.60 -6.91 2.97
CA ILE A 4 45.30 -6.70 3.63
C ILE A 4 44.73 -5.32 3.29
N VAL A 5 45.60 -4.29 3.22
CA VAL A 5 45.20 -2.92 2.85
C VAL A 5 44.73 -2.84 1.40
N LYS A 6 45.37 -3.59 0.49
CA LYS A 6 44.96 -3.67 -0.93
C LYS A 6 43.59 -4.34 -1.10
N ILE A 7 43.33 -5.41 -0.37
CA ILE A 7 42.02 -6.10 -0.39
C ILE A 7 40.92 -5.18 0.13
N PHE A 8 41.18 -4.45 1.22
CA PHE A 8 40.23 -3.48 1.78
C PHE A 8 39.95 -2.31 0.82
N SER A 9 40.98 -1.81 0.12
CA SER A 9 40.86 -0.73 -0.86
C SER A 9 40.07 -1.14 -2.10
N ILE A 10 40.16 -2.40 -2.52
CA ILE A 10 39.38 -2.92 -3.65
C ILE A 10 37.92 -3.09 -3.25
N LEU A 11 37.65 -3.62 -2.04
CA LEU A 11 36.28 -3.82 -1.53
C LEU A 11 35.51 -2.50 -1.39
N PHE A 12 36.19 -1.42 -1.01
CA PHE A 12 35.59 -0.08 -0.90
C PHE A 12 35.18 0.51 -2.26
N LEU A 13 35.86 0.13 -3.34
CA LEU A 13 35.56 0.60 -4.71
C LEU A 13 34.31 -0.05 -5.31
N ILE A 14 33.97 -1.27 -4.89
CA ILE A 14 32.76 -2.00 -5.35
C ILE A 14 31.49 -1.47 -4.66
N PHE A 15 31.64 -0.82 -3.49
CA PHE A 15 30.53 -0.25 -2.73
C PHE A 15 30.05 1.11 -3.28
N SER A 16 30.79 1.71 -4.23
CA SER A 16 30.52 3.04 -4.73
C SER A 16 29.74 3.08 -6.06
N VAL A 17 29.15 1.96 -6.48
CA VAL A 17 28.23 1.98 -7.63
C VAL A 17 27.02 2.83 -7.24
N PRO A 18 26.73 3.94 -7.93
CA PRO A 18 25.49 4.65 -7.69
C PRO A 18 24.35 3.69 -8.03
N VAL A 19 23.51 3.39 -7.05
CA VAL A 19 22.26 2.68 -7.28
C VAL A 19 21.52 3.48 -8.36
N MET A 20 21.36 2.87 -9.53
CA MET A 20 20.68 3.50 -10.65
C MET A 20 19.21 3.53 -10.22
N ALA A 21 18.75 4.68 -9.76
CA ALA A 21 17.38 4.88 -9.35
C ALA A 21 16.47 4.59 -10.55
N GLU A 22 15.81 3.43 -10.49
CA GLU A 22 14.80 3.04 -11.46
C GLU A 22 13.69 4.10 -11.46
N PRO A 23 13.11 4.42 -12.63
CA PRO A 23 12.02 5.39 -12.69
C PRO A 23 10.94 4.93 -11.72
N THR A 24 10.62 5.78 -10.74
CA THR A 24 9.57 5.49 -9.76
C THR A 24 8.24 5.52 -10.51
N VAL A 25 7.91 4.39 -11.14
CA VAL A 25 6.56 4.08 -11.59
C VAL A 25 5.74 4.12 -10.31
N SER A 26 5.12 5.27 -10.06
CA SER A 26 4.15 5.39 -8.99
C SER A 26 3.09 4.35 -9.33
N PRO A 27 2.82 3.39 -8.43
CA PRO A 27 1.93 2.28 -8.76
C PRO A 27 0.60 2.87 -9.21
N SER A 28 0.08 2.37 -10.34
CA SER A 28 -1.20 2.83 -10.84
C SER A 28 -2.26 2.59 -9.77
N VAL A 29 -3.28 3.45 -9.73
CA VAL A 29 -4.44 3.21 -8.88
C VAL A 29 -5.05 1.83 -9.18
N GLU A 30 -5.04 1.43 -10.46
CA GLU A 30 -5.50 0.10 -10.88
C GLU A 30 -4.65 -1.04 -10.30
N ASP A 31 -3.33 -0.88 -10.29
CA ASP A 31 -2.43 -1.90 -9.74
C ASP A 31 -2.65 -2.05 -8.22
N ASN A 32 -2.80 -0.94 -7.51
CA ASN A 32 -3.09 -0.96 -6.07
C ASN A 32 -4.45 -1.62 -5.78
N ILE A 33 -5.50 -1.28 -6.55
CA ILE A 33 -6.83 -1.89 -6.40
C ILE A 33 -6.75 -3.40 -6.65
N ARG A 34 -6.01 -3.82 -7.67
CA ARG A 34 -5.80 -5.23 -8.00
C ARG A 34 -5.01 -5.99 -6.93
N GLU A 35 -4.10 -5.32 -6.24
CA GLU A 35 -3.38 -5.90 -5.11
C GLU A 35 -4.26 -6.00 -3.85
N MET A 36 -5.18 -5.07 -3.66
CA MET A 36 -6.15 -5.03 -2.55
C MET A 36 -7.24 -6.08 -2.69
N ASP A 37 -7.85 -6.22 -3.88
CA ASP A 37 -8.92 -7.17 -4.18
C ASP A 37 -8.37 -8.62 -4.20
N LYS A 38 -8.46 -9.30 -3.05
CA LYS A 38 -7.90 -10.66 -2.89
C LYS A 38 -8.86 -11.73 -3.37
N ASP A 39 -10.16 -11.49 -3.25
CA ASP A 39 -11.18 -12.45 -3.68
C ASP A 39 -11.51 -12.32 -5.18
N ARG A 40 -10.98 -11.28 -5.84
CA ARG A 40 -11.11 -10.98 -7.28
C ARG A 40 -12.55 -10.82 -7.71
N ASN A 41 -13.38 -10.29 -6.82
CA ASN A 41 -14.79 -10.03 -7.11
C ASN A 41 -15.00 -8.68 -7.82
N GLY A 42 -13.94 -7.87 -8.00
CA GLY A 42 -13.97 -6.56 -8.63
C GLY A 42 -14.41 -5.42 -7.71
N LEU A 43 -14.53 -5.69 -6.41
CA LEU A 43 -14.86 -4.75 -5.35
C LEU A 43 -13.74 -4.79 -4.31
N VAL A 44 -13.58 -3.67 -3.61
CA VAL A 44 -12.62 -3.57 -2.50
C VAL A 44 -13.39 -3.26 -1.23
N THR A 45 -13.38 -4.19 -0.29
CA THR A 45 -14.03 -4.05 1.02
C THR A 45 -13.13 -3.30 2.01
N VAL A 46 -13.71 -2.71 3.06
CA VAL A 46 -12.95 -2.03 4.14
C VAL A 46 -11.98 -3.00 4.81
N SER A 47 -12.33 -4.28 4.92
CA SER A 47 -11.46 -5.33 5.44
C SER A 47 -10.22 -5.55 4.58
N GLU A 48 -10.37 -5.56 3.26
CA GLU A 48 -9.25 -5.69 2.32
C GLU A 48 -8.37 -4.43 2.32
N VAL A 49 -8.98 -3.25 2.40
CA VAL A 49 -8.25 -1.98 2.58
C VAL A 49 -7.42 -2.02 3.86
N ARG A 50 -8.00 -2.49 4.97
CA ARG A 50 -7.31 -2.62 6.26
C ARG A 50 -6.10 -3.53 6.14
N VAL A 51 -6.27 -4.73 5.57
CA VAL A 51 -5.16 -5.69 5.38
C VAL A 51 -4.06 -5.12 4.49
N TYR A 52 -4.42 -4.46 3.40
CA TYR A 52 -3.46 -3.85 2.48
C TYR A 52 -2.66 -2.72 3.16
N LEU A 53 -3.35 -1.79 3.82
CA LEU A 53 -2.72 -0.69 4.53
C LEU A 53 -1.83 -1.18 5.69
N GLU A 54 -2.24 -2.22 6.41
CA GLU A 54 -1.42 -2.83 7.46
C GLU A 54 -0.16 -3.50 6.91
N SER A 55 -0.22 -4.04 5.68
CA SER A 55 0.97 -4.62 5.02
C SER A 55 2.00 -3.57 4.62
N MET A 56 1.56 -2.33 4.37
CA MET A 56 2.42 -1.22 3.92
C MET A 56 2.93 -0.35 5.08
N HIS A 57 2.08 -0.05 6.06
CA HIS A 57 2.38 0.92 7.11
C HIS A 57 2.45 0.32 8.52
N GLY A 58 2.12 -0.97 8.67
CA GLY A 58 2.10 -1.67 9.94
C GLY A 58 0.71 -1.74 10.59
N LYS A 59 0.62 -2.53 11.67
CA LYS A 59 -0.66 -2.85 12.32
C LYS A 59 -1.39 -1.63 12.84
N GLY A 60 -2.71 -1.59 12.61
CA GLY A 60 -3.59 -0.53 13.12
C GLY A 60 -3.46 0.80 12.40
N TYR A 61 -2.83 0.85 11.22
CA TYR A 61 -2.77 2.06 10.41
C TYR A 61 -4.17 2.59 10.08
N GLU A 62 -4.43 3.85 10.38
CA GLU A 62 -5.70 4.55 10.15
C GLU A 62 -6.95 3.81 10.65
N LYS A 63 -6.79 2.99 11.70
CA LYS A 63 -7.85 2.14 12.26
C LYS A 63 -9.12 2.92 12.54
N ASP A 64 -9.02 4.09 13.18
CA ASP A 64 -10.21 4.89 13.54
C ASP A 64 -10.97 5.43 12.32
N ILE A 65 -10.27 5.67 11.20
CA ILE A 65 -10.91 6.08 9.93
C ILE A 65 -11.59 4.88 9.29
N LEU A 66 -10.90 3.74 9.23
CA LEU A 66 -11.45 2.50 8.68
C LEU A 66 -12.66 2.01 9.48
N ASP A 67 -12.60 2.09 10.81
CA ASP A 67 -13.72 1.73 11.70
C ASP A 67 -14.94 2.63 11.46
N LYS A 68 -14.74 3.93 11.24
CA LYS A 68 -15.83 4.86 10.85
C LYS A 68 -16.38 4.54 9.47
N MET A 69 -15.53 4.19 8.51
CA MET A 69 -15.93 3.82 7.16
C MET A 69 -16.78 2.55 7.18
N GLU A 70 -16.34 1.53 7.93
CA GLU A 70 -17.07 0.30 8.17
C GLU A 70 -18.44 0.57 8.84
N ALA A 71 -18.49 1.43 9.85
CA ALA A 71 -19.74 1.85 10.48
C ALA A 71 -20.68 2.63 9.54
N SER A 72 -20.11 3.39 8.60
CA SER A 72 -20.88 4.19 7.62
C SER A 72 -21.35 3.41 6.39
N SER A 73 -20.86 2.17 6.19
CA SER A 73 -21.16 1.35 5.01
C SER A 73 -22.65 1.08 4.80
N GLY A 74 -23.47 1.15 5.86
CA GLY A 74 -24.93 1.04 5.80
C GLY A 74 -25.69 2.37 5.67
N ALA A 75 -25.03 3.53 5.83
CA ALA A 75 -25.67 4.84 5.87
C ALA A 75 -26.02 5.42 4.48
N SER A 76 -25.44 4.87 3.41
CA SER A 76 -25.70 5.34 2.03
C SER A 76 -27.20 5.19 1.64
N CYS A 77 -27.88 4.15 2.14
CA CYS A 77 -29.31 3.88 1.87
C CYS A 77 -30.30 4.60 2.80
N GLY A 78 -29.86 5.58 3.60
CA GLY A 78 -30.72 6.35 4.51
C GLY A 78 -31.14 7.74 4.00
N THR A 79 -30.65 8.16 2.83
CA THR A 79 -30.92 9.51 2.32
C THR A 79 -32.36 9.62 1.81
N THR A 80 -33.02 10.75 2.10
CA THR A 80 -34.40 11.07 1.70
C THR A 80 -34.64 10.94 0.18
N PHE A 81 -33.57 10.91 -0.62
CA PHE A 81 -33.61 10.69 -2.06
C PHE A 81 -34.08 9.28 -2.46
N ALA A 82 -33.90 8.27 -1.60
CA ALA A 82 -34.36 6.90 -1.85
C ALA A 82 -35.86 6.69 -1.51
N LYS A 83 -36.55 7.68 -0.94
CA LYS A 83 -37.93 7.56 -0.42
C LYS A 83 -39.04 8.08 -1.34
N SER A 84 -38.74 8.62 -2.53
CA SER A 84 -39.78 9.18 -3.41
C SER A 84 -39.68 8.67 -4.86
N PHE A 85 -40.06 7.42 -5.09
CA PHE A 85 -40.44 6.91 -6.41
C PHE A 85 -41.61 5.93 -6.35
N TYR A 86 -42.56 6.12 -5.43
CA TYR A 86 -43.88 5.49 -5.49
C TYR A 86 -44.93 6.41 -4.88
#